data_AF-A0A158CLD5-F1
#
_entry.id   AF-A0A158CLD5-F1
#
_cell.length_a   1.000
_cell.length_b   1.000
_cell.length_c   1.000
_cell.angle_alpha   90.00
_cell.angle_beta   90.00
_cell.angle_gamma   90.00
#
_symmetry.space_group_name_H-M   'P 1'
#
loop_
_entity.id
_entity.type
_entity.pdbx_description
1 polymer ?
#
loop_
_entity_poly.entity_id
_entity_poly.type
_entity_poly.pdbx_seq_one_letter_code
_entity_poly.pdbx_strand_id
1 'polypeptide(L)'
;MIRSYNHKGFVLEVAIETSSRLVPAPESVQYLAVVTISRSGRPVTAFSPLCVESRRYRNFASVDEALMSAHTAGRAFVDNWVQAPA
;
A
#
# COMPACT_ATOMS: atom_id res chain seq x y z
N MET A 1 11.13 6.01 0.67
CA MET A 1 11.65 5.11 -0.41
C MET A 1 10.47 4.71 -1.28
N ILE A 2 10.63 4.57 -2.61
CA ILE A 2 9.53 4.20 -3.51
C ILE A 2 9.94 2.98 -4.36
N ARG A 3 9.04 2.01 -4.53
CA ARG A 3 9.19 0.88 -5.46
C ARG A 3 7.90 0.66 -6.24
N SER A 4 8.02 0.37 -7.53
CA SER A 4 6.87 0.13 -8.41
C SER A 4 6.85 -1.31 -8.91
N TYR A 5 5.67 -1.94 -8.88
CA TYR A 5 5.46 -3.33 -9.27
C TYR A 5 4.32 -3.41 -10.29
N ASN A 6 4.51 -4.20 -11.34
CA ASN A 6 3.46 -4.47 -12.32
C ASN A 6 2.68 -5.71 -11.91
N HIS A 7 1.35 -5.62 -11.87
CA HIS A 7 0.48 -6.77 -11.58
C HIS A 7 -0.84 -6.65 -12.34
N LYS A 8 -1.17 -7.64 -13.20
CA LYS A 8 -2.42 -7.70 -13.99
C LYS A 8 -2.75 -6.42 -14.79
N GLY A 9 -1.73 -5.72 -15.29
CA GLY A 9 -1.91 -4.47 -16.05
C GLY A 9 -2.09 -3.22 -15.17
N PHE A 10 -1.97 -3.37 -13.85
CA PHE A 10 -1.89 -2.28 -12.88
C PHE A 10 -0.44 -2.06 -12.47
N VAL A 11 -0.14 -0.82 -12.09
CA VAL A 11 1.09 -0.44 -11.42
C VAL A 11 0.77 -0.22 -9.96
N LEU A 12 1.41 -1.00 -9.10
CA LEU A 12 1.41 -0.87 -7.64
C LEU A 12 2.66 -0.10 -7.24
N GLU A 13 2.50 1.17 -6.91
CA GLU A 13 3.58 1.99 -6.37
C GLU A 13 3.53 1.97 -4.84
N VAL A 14 4.59 1.48 -4.23
CA VAL A 14 4.74 1.37 -2.77
C VAL A 14 5.71 2.45 -2.30
N ALA A 15 5.21 3.41 -1.55
CA ALA A 15 6.00 4.41 -0.86
C ALA A 15 6.13 4.04 0.62
N ILE A 16 7.37 3.99 1.11
CA ILE A 16 7.68 3.83 2.53
C ILE A 16 8.01 5.19 3.12
N GLU A 17 7.23 5.57 4.12
CA GLU A 17 7.44 6.72 4.98
C GLU A 17 7.95 6.27 6.35
N THR A 18 8.76 7.12 6.98
CA THR A 18 9.35 6.86 8.29
C THR A 18 8.80 7.85 9.31
N SER A 19 8.47 7.36 10.49
CA SER A 19 7.94 8.17 11.59
C SER A 19 8.95 9.17 12.20
N SER A 20 10.20 9.17 11.72
CA SER A 20 11.26 10.09 12.17
C SER A 20 10.95 11.58 11.96
N ARG A 21 9.93 11.91 11.17
CA ARG A 21 9.46 13.28 10.94
C ARG A 21 8.28 13.69 11.83
N LEU A 22 7.74 12.78 12.64
CA LEU A 22 6.63 13.08 13.56
C LEU A 22 7.14 13.87 14.77
N VAL A 23 6.33 14.83 15.23
CA VAL A 23 6.58 15.60 16.46
C VAL A 23 5.37 15.40 17.40
N PRO A 24 5.57 14.85 18.60
CA PRO A 24 6.85 14.42 19.18
C PRO A 24 7.45 13.19 18.49
N ALA A 25 8.78 13.09 18.53
CA ALA A 25 9.49 11.95 17.94
C ALA A 25 9.10 10.66 18.68
N PRO A 26 8.76 9.58 17.96
CA PRO A 26 8.39 8.33 18.59
C PRO A 26 9.62 7.63 19.19
N GLU A 27 9.41 6.85 20.25
CA GLU A 27 10.47 6.08 20.93
C GLU A 27 11.14 5.03 20.02
N SER A 28 10.49 4.67 18.91
CA SER A 28 11.01 3.75 17.88
C SER A 28 10.67 4.22 16.47
N VAL A 29 11.58 3.98 15.53
CA VAL A 29 11.34 4.24 14.10
C VAL A 29 10.28 3.27 13.61
N GLN A 30 9.17 3.82 13.13
CA GLN A 30 8.05 3.09 12.56
C GLN A 30 8.03 3.36 11.06
N TYR A 31 7.80 2.31 10.29
CA TYR A 31 7.66 2.41 8.84
C TYR A 31 6.19 2.30 8.46
N LEU A 32 5.70 3.29 7.72
CA LEU A 32 4.38 3.30 7.10
C LEU A 32 4.54 2.99 5.61
N ALA A 33 3.80 2.01 5.11
CA ALA A 33 3.74 1.73 3.69
C ALA A 33 2.44 2.26 3.09
N VAL A 34 2.56 3.10 2.07
CA VAL A 34 1.45 3.63 1.28
C VAL A 34 1.49 2.98 -0.09
N VAL A 35 0.36 2.42 -0.54
CA VAL A 35 0.25 1.76 -1.85
C VAL A 35 -0.67 2.57 -2.75
N THR A 36 -0.11 3.09 -3.84
CA THR A 36 -0.85 3.75 -4.90
C THR A 36 -1.06 2.77 -6.04
N ILE A 37 -2.33 2.54 -6.41
CA ILE A 37 -2.70 1.66 -7.51
C ILE A 37 -3.11 2.53 -8.72
N SER A 38 -2.43 2.35 -9.84
CA SER A 38 -2.72 3.07 -11.07
C SER A 38 -2.82 2.13 -12.27
N ARG A 39 -3.52 2.57 -13.32
CA ARG A 39 -3.61 1.89 -14.61
C ARG A 39 -3.34 2.89 -15.72
N SER A 40 -2.42 2.58 -16.63
CA SER A 40 -2.04 3.47 -17.72
C SER A 40 -1.62 4.88 -17.24
N GLY A 41 -0.96 4.97 -16.09
CA GLY A 41 -0.52 6.24 -15.50
C GLY A 41 -1.62 7.07 -14.82
N ARG A 42 -2.86 6.56 -14.75
CA ARG A 42 -3.97 7.23 -14.06
C ARG A 42 -4.29 6.51 -12.76
N PRO A 43 -4.43 7.24 -11.62
CA PRO A 43 -4.96 6.65 -10.39
C PRO A 43 -6.32 6.00 -10.66
N VAL A 44 -6.53 4.81 -10.12
CA VAL A 44 -7.82 4.12 -10.27
C VAL A 44 -8.83 4.82 -9.35
N THR A 45 -9.65 5.72 -9.91
CA THR A 45 -10.70 6.45 -9.16
C THR A 45 -11.98 5.63 -8.98
N ALA A 46 -12.08 4.47 -9.62
CA ALA A 46 -13.28 3.64 -9.69
C ALA A 46 -13.30 2.51 -8.65
N PHE A 47 -12.66 2.70 -7.49
CA PHE A 47 -12.91 1.81 -6.37
C PHE A 47 -14.31 2.13 -5.81
N SER A 48 -15.30 1.27 -6.05
CA SER A 48 -16.50 1.21 -5.19
C SER A 48 -16.03 1.25 -3.73
N PRO A 49 -16.73 1.93 -2.81
CA PRO A 49 -16.23 2.21 -1.46
C PRO A 49 -15.66 0.93 -0.84
N LEU A 50 -14.33 0.86 -0.80
CA LEU A 50 -13.61 -0.31 -0.34
C LEU A 50 -13.89 -0.44 1.15
N CYS A 51 -14.60 -1.48 1.55
CA CYS A 51 -14.72 -1.84 2.94
C CYS A 51 -13.38 -2.44 3.38
N VAL A 52 -12.46 -1.58 3.85
CA VAL A 52 -11.25 -2.03 4.51
C VAL A 52 -11.63 -2.43 5.94
N GLU A 53 -12.08 -3.67 6.10
CA GLU A 53 -12.59 -4.21 7.38
C GLU A 53 -11.54 -4.20 8.52
N SER A 54 -10.28 -3.93 8.20
CA SER A 54 -9.22 -3.80 9.19
C SER A 54 -8.43 -2.51 9.00
N ARG A 55 -8.80 -1.46 9.75
CA ARG A 55 -7.89 -0.33 10.06
C ARG A 55 -6.76 -0.78 11.00
N ARG A 56 -6.10 -1.90 10.72
CA ARG A 56 -4.85 -2.26 11.38
C ARG A 56 -3.75 -1.45 10.72
N TYR A 57 -3.54 -0.22 11.21
CA TYR A 57 -2.29 0.48 10.99
C TYR A 57 -1.19 -0.38 11.63
N ARG A 58 -0.54 -1.21 10.81
CA ARG A 58 0.59 -2.02 11.25
C ARG A 58 1.84 -1.20 10.99
N ASN A 59 2.44 -0.70 12.06
CA ASN A 59 3.78 -0.15 11.99
C ASN A 59 4.75 -1.32 11.80
N PHE A 60 5.52 -1.30 10.72
CA PHE A 60 6.49 -2.35 10.45
C PHE A 60 7.80 -2.07 11.19
N ALA A 61 8.50 -3.13 11.59
CA ALA A 61 9.79 -3.01 12.29
C ALA A 61 10.96 -2.79 11.31
N SER A 62 10.78 -3.10 10.02
CA SER A 62 11.78 -2.91 8.98
C SER A 62 11.17 -2.47 7.65
N VAL A 63 12.01 -1.87 6.80
CA VAL A 63 11.65 -1.49 5.43
C VAL A 63 11.26 -2.71 4.59
N ASP A 64 11.99 -3.83 4.73
CA ASP A 64 11.72 -5.04 3.96
C ASP A 64 10.37 -5.67 4.33
N GLU A 65 10.01 -5.70 5.62
CA GLU A 65 8.70 -6.18 6.07
C GLU A 65 7.59 -5.28 5.52
N ALA A 66 7.79 -3.96 5.57
CA ALA A 66 6.84 -2.98 5.06
C ALA A 66 6.61 -3.14 3.56
N LEU A 67 7.69 -3.30 2.78
CA LEU A 67 7.62 -3.50 1.33
C LEU A 67 6.91 -4.81 0.96
N MET A 68 7.28 -5.91 1.60
CA MET A 68 6.69 -7.22 1.32
C MET A 68 5.21 -7.25 1.67
N SER A 69 4.85 -6.70 2.83
CA SER A 69 3.45 -6.63 3.27
C SER A 69 2.61 -5.75 2.34
N ALA A 70 3.11 -4.55 2.00
CA ALA A 70 2.42 -3.62 1.12
C ALA A 70 2.26 -4.15 -0.31
N HIS A 71 3.28 -4.78 -0.87
CA HIS A 71 3.20 -5.43 -2.17
C HIS A 71 2.16 -6.56 -2.17
N THR A 72 2.16 -7.41 -1.14
CA THR A 72 1.20 -8.52 -1.01
C THR A 72 -0.22 -8.00 -0.87
N ALA A 73 -0.45 -6.99 -0.03
CA ALA A 73 -1.74 -6.35 0.15
C ALA A 73 -2.23 -5.71 -1.16
N GLY A 74 -1.39 -4.96 -1.86
CA GLY A 74 -1.73 -4.34 -3.14
C GLY A 74 -2.13 -5.36 -4.22
N ARG A 75 -1.42 -6.50 -4.29
CA ARG A 75 -1.80 -7.59 -5.21
C ARG A 75 -3.14 -8.21 -4.83
N ALA A 76 -3.37 -8.50 -3.55
CA ALA A 76 -4.63 -9.05 -3.06
C ALA A 76 -5.81 -8.10 -3.36
N PHE A 77 -5.62 -6.79 -3.19
CA PHE A 77 -6.63 -5.78 -3.57
C PHE A 77 -6.97 -5.83 -5.06
N VAL A 78 -5.96 -5.84 -5.93
CA VAL A 78 -6.18 -5.96 -7.38
C VAL A 78 -6.83 -7.30 -7.74
N ASP A 79 -6.42 -8.39 -7.10
CA ASP A 79 -6.96 -9.72 -7.36
C ASP A 79 -8.44 -9.81 -7.00
N ASN A 80 -8.81 -9.34 -5.82
CA ASN A 80 -10.22 -9.28 -5.37
C ASN A 80 -11.05 -8.38 -6.29
N TRP A 81 -10.52 -7.23 -6.71
CA TRP A 81 -11.23 -6.32 -7.59
C TRP A 81 -11.44 -6.87 -9.00
N VAL A 82 -10.42 -7.53 -9.58
CA VAL A 82 -10.55 -8.18 -10.90
C VAL A 82 -11.48 -9.40 -10.86
N GLN A 83 -11.63 -10.06 -9.71
CA GLN A 83 -12.55 -11.19 -9.53
C GLN A 83 -14.00 -10.78 -9.23
N ALA A 84 -14.24 -9.54 -8.78
CA ALA A 84 -15.59 -9.06 -8.53
C ALA A 84 -16.35 -8.93 -9.87
N PRO A 85 -17.51 -9.60 -10.05
CA PRO A 85 -18.34 -9.38 -11.22
C PRO A 85 -18.84 -7.92 -11.23
N ALA A 86 -18.79 -7.30 -12.41
CA ALA A 86 -19.22 -5.92 -12.66
C ALA A 86 -20.72 -5.71 -12.40
#